data_AF-A0A557RGM6-F1
#
_entry.id   AF-A0A557RGM6-F1
#
_cell.length_a   1.000
_cell.length_b   1.000
_cell.length_c   1.000
_cell.angle_alpha   90.00
_cell.angle_beta   90.00
_cell.angle_gamma   90.00
#
_symmetry.space_group_name_H-M   'P 1'
#
loop_
_entity.id
_entity.type
_entity.pdbx_description
1 polymer ?
#
loop_
_entity_poly.entity_id
_entity_poly.type
_entity_poly.pdbx_seq_one_letter_code
_entity_poly.pdbx_strand_id
1 'polypeptide(L)'
;MAVTVTQLQALYVAYFGRPADAGGIAFWQARSESEGLDASAVGEALYESAEARARYPDEAPEALVDRVYANILGRSPDTTGRAFWIEELESGRLDAARLPLTVFNAVRGGDADHLDNRIAAADVFTDQAVATDYIGQPAAAVARDWLDGIDADASSLTLASNSLAGLFTRISDGAVTGHALDGYISGADVYVDTNGNGVAEASEQQ
;
A
#
# COMPACT_ATOMS: atom_id res chain seq x y z
N MET A 1 9.61 18.22 14.48
CA MET A 1 8.20 17.94 14.87
C MET A 1 7.99 16.45 14.72
N ALA A 2 7.19 15.85 15.60
CA ALA A 2 6.82 14.45 15.46
C ALA A 2 6.02 14.21 14.16
N VAL A 3 6.19 13.05 13.55
CA VAL A 3 5.43 12.63 12.36
C VAL A 3 3.95 12.47 12.73
N THR A 4 3.05 13.03 11.93
CA THR A 4 1.60 13.00 12.19
C THR A 4 0.96 11.68 11.76
N VAL A 5 -0.25 11.40 12.26
CA VAL A 5 -1.08 10.26 11.83
C VAL A 5 -1.26 10.26 10.31
N THR A 6 -1.66 11.39 9.73
CA THR A 6 -1.86 11.54 8.28
C THR A 6 -0.56 11.28 7.49
N GLN A 7 0.60 11.71 7.99
CA GLN A 7 1.89 11.41 7.35
C GLN A 7 2.21 9.92 7.42
N LEU A 8 1.89 9.24 8.52
CA LEU A 8 2.07 7.79 8.63
C LEU A 8 1.12 7.04 7.70
N GLN A 9 -0.14 7.46 7.58
CA GLN A 9 -1.06 6.88 6.58
C GLN A 9 -0.54 7.06 5.17
N ALA A 10 -0.07 8.26 4.81
CA ALA A 10 0.54 8.51 3.51
C ALA A 10 1.74 7.58 3.25
N LEU A 11 2.58 7.32 4.26
CA LEU A 11 3.68 6.36 4.14
C LEU A 11 3.16 4.94 3.92
N TYR A 12 2.22 4.44 4.72
CA TYR A 12 1.71 3.08 4.53
C TYR A 12 1.01 2.89 3.17
N VAL A 13 0.27 3.90 2.71
CA VAL A 13 -0.30 3.90 1.34
C VAL A 13 0.81 3.94 0.29
N ALA A 14 1.82 4.81 0.43
CA ALA A 14 2.90 4.94 -0.54
C ALA A 14 3.76 3.69 -0.68
N TYR A 15 4.10 3.03 0.44
CA TYR A 15 5.00 1.89 0.46
C TYR A 15 4.25 0.57 0.30
N PHE A 16 3.08 0.41 0.91
CA PHE A 16 2.39 -0.88 0.98
C PHE A 16 1.02 -0.89 0.30
N GLY A 17 0.48 0.27 -0.07
CA GLY A 17 -0.86 0.37 -0.67
C GLY A 17 -2.00 0.06 0.31
N ARG A 18 -1.73 0.04 1.63
CA ARG A 18 -2.70 -0.34 2.66
C ARG A 18 -2.76 0.71 3.77
N PRO A 19 -3.83 0.74 4.59
CA PRO A 19 -3.88 1.54 5.81
C PRO A 19 -2.84 1.08 6.83
N ALA A 20 -2.30 2.01 7.63
CA ALA A 20 -1.51 1.66 8.80
C ALA A 20 -2.39 1.00 9.86
N ASP A 21 -1.84 0.11 10.70
CA ASP A 21 -2.55 -0.33 11.90
C ASP A 21 -2.31 0.64 13.06
N ALA A 22 -3.23 0.67 14.03
CA ALA A 22 -3.14 1.60 15.17
C ALA A 22 -1.85 1.40 16.00
N GLY A 23 -1.35 0.16 16.10
CA GLY A 23 -0.10 -0.16 16.79
C GLY A 23 1.12 0.37 16.03
N GLY A 24 1.14 0.20 14.71
CA GLY A 24 2.15 0.76 13.81
C GLY A 24 2.20 2.29 13.87
N ILE A 25 1.04 2.96 13.90
CA ILE A 25 0.98 4.42 14.08
C ILE A 25 1.62 4.82 15.41
N ALA A 26 1.19 4.21 16.52
CA ALA A 26 1.73 4.51 17.84
C ALA A 26 3.23 4.25 17.95
N PHE A 27 3.72 3.16 17.33
CA PHE A 27 5.14 2.82 17.29
C PHE A 27 5.97 3.92 16.59
N TRP A 28 5.55 4.33 15.39
CA TRP A 28 6.31 5.32 14.63
C TRP A 28 6.22 6.72 15.23
N GLN A 29 5.09 7.10 15.82
CA GLN A 29 4.97 8.36 16.57
C GLN A 29 5.92 8.39 17.75
N ALA A 30 5.96 7.32 18.56
CA ALA A 30 6.86 7.24 19.70
C ALA A 30 8.33 7.36 19.29
N ARG A 31 8.74 6.67 18.21
CA ARG A 31 10.12 6.77 17.68
C ARG A 31 10.43 8.13 17.08
N SER A 32 9.48 8.75 16.40
CA SER A 32 9.64 10.11 15.89
C SER A 32 9.87 11.10 17.03
N GLU A 33 9.14 10.97 18.14
CA GLU A 33 9.31 11.81 19.32
C GLU A 33 10.63 11.55 20.06
N SER A 34 11.01 10.28 20.26
CA SER A 34 12.18 9.93 21.07
C SER A 34 13.51 10.01 20.31
N GLU A 35 13.51 9.65 19.02
CA GLU A 35 14.72 9.57 18.19
C GLU A 35 14.82 10.72 17.18
N GLY A 36 13.78 11.55 17.06
CA GLY A 36 13.75 12.66 16.11
C GLY A 36 13.58 12.22 14.65
N LEU A 37 13.07 11.02 14.40
CA LEU A 37 12.82 10.53 13.05
C LEU A 37 11.76 11.38 12.35
N ASP A 38 12.04 11.76 11.11
CA ASP A 38 11.08 12.40 10.21
C ASP A 38 10.38 11.38 9.31
N ALA A 39 9.44 11.83 8.48
CA ALA A 39 8.70 10.97 7.58
C ALA A 39 9.59 10.26 6.53
N SER A 40 10.72 10.86 6.14
CA SER A 40 11.65 10.21 5.20
C SER A 40 12.34 9.03 5.89
N ALA A 41 12.86 9.24 7.10
CA ALA A 41 13.51 8.19 7.87
C ALA A 41 12.56 7.04 8.22
N VAL A 42 11.29 7.34 8.53
CA VAL A 42 10.27 6.30 8.71
C VAL A 42 10.02 5.54 7.40
N GLY A 43 9.88 6.24 6.27
CA GLY A 43 9.70 5.61 4.96
C GLY A 43 10.85 4.67 4.57
N GLU A 44 12.10 5.08 4.81
CA GLU A 44 13.28 4.25 4.59
C GLU A 44 13.23 2.97 5.45
N ALA A 45 12.89 3.11 6.75
CA ALA A 45 12.74 1.96 7.63
C ALA A 45 11.58 1.03 7.22
N LEU A 46 10.49 1.58 6.66
CA LEU A 46 9.40 0.79 6.08
C LEU A 46 9.85 0.03 4.84
N TYR A 47 10.66 0.65 3.97
CA TYR A 47 11.22 0.00 2.78
C TYR A 47 12.17 -1.15 3.14
N GLU A 48 12.84 -1.07 4.29
CA GLU A 48 13.68 -2.15 4.81
C GLU A 48 12.87 -3.27 5.51
N SER A 49 11.55 -3.18 5.57
CA SER A 49 10.72 -4.22 6.18
C SER A 49 10.62 -5.47 5.30
N ALA A 50 10.25 -6.61 5.91
CA ALA A 50 9.96 -7.84 5.16
C ALA A 50 8.77 -7.65 4.20
N GLU A 51 7.78 -6.84 4.56
CA GLU A 51 6.64 -6.53 3.70
C GLU A 51 7.07 -5.75 2.46
N ALA A 52 7.92 -4.73 2.62
CA ALA A 52 8.47 -4.00 1.48
C ALA A 52 9.32 -4.89 0.58
N ARG A 53 10.15 -5.78 1.14
CA ARG A 53 10.94 -6.73 0.31
C ARG A 53 10.08 -7.70 -0.49
N ALA A 54 8.95 -8.13 0.06
CA ALA A 54 7.98 -8.94 -0.69
C ALA A 54 7.29 -8.13 -1.79
N ARG A 55 7.02 -6.84 -1.52
CA ARG A 55 6.36 -5.93 -2.45
C ARG A 55 7.30 -5.53 -3.60
N TYR A 56 8.50 -5.08 -3.25
CA TYR A 56 9.59 -4.61 -4.11
C TYR A 56 10.78 -5.57 -3.92
N PRO A 57 10.77 -6.73 -4.60
CA PRO A 57 11.97 -7.57 -4.65
C PRO A 57 13.13 -6.81 -5.30
N ASP A 58 14.34 -7.36 -5.29
CA ASP A 58 15.52 -6.73 -5.92
C ASP A 58 15.28 -6.50 -7.43
N GLU A 59 14.68 -5.37 -7.75
CA GLU A 59 14.18 -4.98 -9.07
C GLU A 59 15.16 -4.02 -9.74
N ALA A 60 15.27 -4.13 -11.07
CA ALA A 60 15.91 -3.09 -11.87
C ALA A 60 15.14 -1.76 -11.72
N PRO A 61 15.81 -0.59 -11.87
CA PRO A 61 15.18 0.73 -11.72
C PRO A 61 13.87 0.87 -12.49
N GLU A 62 13.81 0.34 -13.71
CA GLU A 62 12.62 0.29 -14.55
C GLU A 62 11.43 -0.40 -13.89
N ALA A 63 11.65 -1.62 -13.38
CA ALA A 63 10.62 -2.42 -12.73
C ALA A 63 10.18 -1.79 -11.42
N LEU A 64 11.13 -1.25 -10.65
CA LEU A 64 10.84 -0.54 -9.41
C LEU A 64 9.94 0.68 -9.66
N VAL A 65 10.27 1.52 -10.65
CA VAL A 65 9.45 2.70 -11.00
C VAL A 65 8.05 2.29 -11.43
N ASP A 66 7.92 1.28 -12.30
CA ASP A 66 6.62 0.79 -12.76
C ASP A 66 5.78 0.27 -11.59
N ARG A 67 6.41 -0.45 -10.65
CA ARG A 67 5.74 -0.99 -9.47
C ARG A 67 5.31 0.08 -8.49
N VAL A 68 6.15 1.08 -8.23
CA VAL A 68 5.82 2.22 -7.36
C VAL A 68 4.63 3.00 -7.93
N TYR A 69 4.61 3.24 -9.24
CA TYR A 69 3.49 3.91 -9.90
C TYR A 69 2.20 3.08 -9.82
N ALA A 70 2.28 1.77 -10.05
CA ALA A 70 1.12 0.89 -9.88
C ALA A 70 0.59 0.92 -8.44
N ASN A 71 1.47 0.92 -7.43
CA ASN A 71 1.07 0.96 -6.02
C ASN A 71 0.41 2.31 -5.61
N ILE A 72 1.00 3.41 -6.03
CA ILE A 72 0.57 4.76 -5.61
C ILE A 72 -0.62 5.22 -6.46
N LEU A 73 -0.56 5.06 -7.77
CA LEU A 73 -1.50 5.67 -8.70
C LEU A 73 -2.43 4.66 -9.40
N GLY A 74 -2.24 3.36 -9.19
CA GLY A 74 -3.05 2.33 -9.87
C GLY A 74 -2.85 2.29 -11.39
N ARG A 75 -1.79 2.94 -11.90
CA ARG A 75 -1.50 3.09 -13.33
C ARG A 75 -0.01 3.10 -13.60
N SER A 76 0.38 2.78 -14.82
CA SER A 76 1.77 2.93 -15.27
C SER A 76 2.19 4.40 -15.34
N PRO A 77 3.49 4.71 -15.16
CA PRO A 77 4.02 6.04 -15.39
C PRO A 77 3.92 6.42 -16.87
N ASP A 78 3.80 7.71 -17.15
CA ASP A 78 4.01 8.22 -18.51
C ASP A 78 5.50 8.10 -18.89
N THR A 79 5.79 8.10 -20.18
CA THR A 79 7.16 7.91 -20.69
C THR A 79 8.15 8.92 -20.13
N THR A 80 7.75 10.18 -19.94
CA THR A 80 8.64 11.25 -19.47
C THR A 80 8.90 11.09 -17.97
N GLY A 81 7.85 10.90 -17.17
CA GLY A 81 7.96 10.65 -15.74
C GLY A 81 8.79 9.40 -15.44
N ARG A 82 8.54 8.32 -16.18
CA ARG A 82 9.30 7.07 -16.04
C ARG A 82 10.79 7.29 -16.28
N ALA A 83 11.16 7.94 -17.38
CA ALA A 83 12.55 8.22 -17.72
C ALA A 83 13.24 9.10 -16.67
N PHE A 84 12.54 10.11 -16.14
CA PHE A 84 13.06 10.97 -15.09
C PHE A 84 13.41 10.18 -13.82
N TRP A 85 12.51 9.33 -13.32
CA TRP A 85 12.77 8.56 -12.09
C TRP A 85 13.89 7.53 -12.27
N ILE A 86 13.98 6.89 -13.43
CA ILE A 86 15.08 5.98 -13.74
C ILE A 86 16.41 6.73 -13.68
N GLU A 87 16.50 7.91 -14.29
CA GLU A 87 17.74 8.71 -14.25
C GLU A 87 18.14 9.10 -12.82
N GLU A 88 17.17 9.50 -11.98
CA GLU A 88 17.43 9.84 -10.57
C GLU A 88 17.97 8.63 -9.78
N LEU A 89 17.45 7.42 -10.04
CA LEU A 89 17.92 6.18 -9.41
C LEU A 89 19.31 5.78 -9.94
N GLU A 90 19.51 5.75 -11.25
CA GLU A 90 20.77 5.32 -11.88
C GLU A 90 21.93 6.27 -11.57
N SER A 91 21.64 7.56 -11.41
CA SER A 91 22.64 8.57 -11.03
C SER A 91 22.94 8.60 -9.54
N GLY A 92 22.21 7.84 -8.71
CA GLY A 92 22.36 7.82 -7.26
C GLY A 92 21.90 9.11 -6.57
N ARG A 93 21.13 9.96 -7.26
CA ARG A 93 20.51 11.16 -6.66
C ARG A 93 19.30 10.82 -5.81
N LEU A 94 18.66 9.69 -6.11
CA LEU A 94 17.53 9.14 -5.38
C LEU A 94 17.80 7.68 -5.02
N ASP A 95 17.68 7.34 -3.74
CA ASP A 95 17.71 5.95 -3.30
C ASP A 95 16.37 5.26 -3.60
N ALA A 96 16.43 3.97 -3.94
CA ALA A 96 15.25 3.12 -4.15
C ALA A 96 14.27 3.19 -2.97
N ALA A 97 14.81 3.24 -1.74
CA ALA A 97 14.03 3.34 -0.51
C ALA A 97 13.21 4.63 -0.41
N ARG A 98 13.64 5.72 -1.05
CA ARG A 98 12.94 7.02 -0.99
C ARG A 98 12.00 7.23 -2.16
N LEU A 99 12.12 6.44 -3.22
CA LEU A 99 11.32 6.58 -4.43
C LEU A 99 9.80 6.58 -4.16
N PRO A 100 9.21 5.66 -3.36
CA PRO A 100 7.77 5.66 -3.14
C PRO A 100 7.26 6.98 -2.53
N LEU A 101 7.92 7.47 -1.48
CA LEU A 101 7.56 8.74 -0.85
C LEU A 101 7.78 9.94 -1.78
N THR A 102 8.88 9.95 -2.54
CA THR A 102 9.17 11.04 -3.48
C THR A 102 8.14 11.10 -4.61
N VAL A 103 7.77 9.95 -5.18
CA VAL A 103 6.71 9.86 -6.19
C VAL A 103 5.39 10.33 -5.58
N PHE A 104 5.01 9.81 -4.41
CA PHE A 104 3.79 10.20 -3.70
C PHE A 104 3.69 11.72 -3.53
N ASN A 105 4.76 12.35 -3.04
CA ASN A 105 4.82 13.79 -2.82
C ASN A 105 4.93 14.62 -4.12
N ALA A 106 5.25 14.00 -5.26
CA ALA A 106 5.33 14.67 -6.56
C ALA A 106 3.97 14.72 -7.29
N VAL A 107 2.98 13.94 -6.86
CA VAL A 107 1.65 13.85 -7.47
C VAL A 107 0.86 15.16 -7.37
N ARG A 108 0.13 15.53 -8.42
CA ARG A 108 -0.64 16.78 -8.52
C ARG A 108 -1.97 16.55 -9.24
N GLY A 109 -2.91 17.49 -9.11
CA GLY A 109 -4.18 17.46 -9.84
C GLY A 109 -5.09 16.32 -9.40
N GLY A 110 -5.83 15.71 -10.32
CA GLY A 110 -6.78 14.63 -9.99
C GLY A 110 -6.13 13.38 -9.38
N ASP A 111 -4.86 13.11 -9.69
CA ASP A 111 -4.12 12.04 -9.01
C ASP A 111 -3.89 12.38 -7.52
N ALA A 112 -3.80 13.67 -7.16
CA ALA A 112 -3.69 14.08 -5.75
C ALA A 112 -5.03 13.89 -5.02
N ASP A 113 -6.16 14.21 -5.66
CA ASP A 113 -7.49 13.94 -5.10
C ASP A 113 -7.69 12.43 -4.85
N HIS A 114 -7.21 11.58 -5.77
CA HIS A 114 -7.19 10.12 -5.60
C HIS A 114 -6.37 9.69 -4.36
N LEU A 115 -5.16 10.25 -4.17
CA LEU A 115 -4.34 9.94 -3.01
C LEU A 115 -4.94 10.46 -1.70
N ASP A 116 -5.49 11.67 -1.71
CA ASP A 116 -6.13 12.29 -0.55
C ASP A 116 -7.35 11.46 -0.10
N ASN A 117 -8.16 10.96 -1.06
CA ASN A 117 -9.27 10.06 -0.76
C ASN A 117 -8.78 8.74 -0.15
N ARG A 118 -7.70 8.15 -0.67
CA ARG A 118 -7.11 6.92 -0.11
C ARG A 118 -6.54 7.14 1.29
N ILE A 119 -5.90 8.28 1.54
CA ILE A 119 -5.40 8.65 2.89
C ILE A 119 -6.57 8.83 3.85
N ALA A 120 -7.62 9.54 3.46
CA ALA A 120 -8.80 9.76 4.29
C ALA A 120 -9.51 8.44 4.63
N ALA A 121 -9.64 7.55 3.65
CA ALA A 121 -10.18 6.21 3.87
C ALA A 121 -9.28 5.38 4.80
N ALA A 122 -7.96 5.42 4.63
CA ALA A 122 -7.01 4.74 5.48
C ALA A 122 -7.09 5.22 6.94
N ASP A 123 -7.26 6.52 7.16
CA ASP A 123 -7.44 7.10 8.49
C ASP A 123 -8.69 6.54 9.18
N VAL A 124 -9.83 6.57 8.48
CA VAL A 124 -11.11 6.03 8.97
C VAL A 124 -11.04 4.52 9.21
N PHE A 125 -10.33 3.79 8.34
CA PHE A 125 -10.09 2.36 8.52
C PHE A 125 -9.37 2.11 9.83
N THR A 126 -8.25 2.79 10.07
CA THR A 126 -7.41 2.56 11.25
C THR A 126 -8.11 2.93 12.55
N ASP A 127 -8.93 3.98 12.53
CA ASP A 127 -9.74 4.39 13.69
C ASP A 127 -10.80 3.34 14.08
N GLN A 128 -11.31 2.57 13.12
CA GLN A 128 -12.35 1.58 13.35
C GLN A 128 -11.84 0.14 13.43
N ALA A 129 -10.63 -0.12 12.92
CA ALA A 129 -10.04 -1.46 12.90
C ALA A 129 -9.71 -1.92 14.32
N VAL A 130 -10.12 -3.14 14.65
CA VAL A 130 -9.67 -3.81 15.87
C VAL A 130 -8.28 -4.38 15.60
N ALA A 131 -7.28 -4.00 16.41
CA ALA A 131 -5.88 -4.40 16.21
C ALA A 131 -5.65 -5.92 16.15
N THR A 132 -6.53 -6.72 16.78
CA THR A 132 -6.46 -8.19 16.73
C THR A 132 -6.83 -8.78 15.38
N ASP A 133 -7.56 -8.03 14.55
CA ASP A 133 -8.16 -8.54 13.32
C ASP A 133 -7.30 -8.12 12.11
N TYR A 134 -6.66 -6.95 12.17
CA TYR A 134 -5.80 -6.46 11.10
C TYR A 134 -4.34 -6.93 11.27
N ILE A 135 -4.11 -8.24 11.09
CA ILE A 135 -2.80 -8.88 11.31
C ILE A 135 -2.35 -9.66 10.06
N GLY A 136 -1.10 -9.46 9.67
CA GLY A 136 -0.44 -10.26 8.64
C GLY A 136 -0.87 -9.97 7.21
N GLN A 137 -0.31 -10.73 6.26
CA GLN A 137 -0.50 -10.50 4.83
C GLN A 137 -1.93 -10.67 4.32
N PRO A 138 -2.74 -11.64 4.79
CA PRO A 138 -4.12 -11.78 4.31
C PRO A 138 -4.99 -10.56 4.62
N ALA A 139 -4.96 -10.08 5.86
CA ALA A 139 -5.70 -8.88 6.26
C ALA A 139 -5.20 -7.63 5.52
N ALA A 140 -3.87 -7.51 5.35
CA ALA A 140 -3.25 -6.46 4.55
C ALA A 140 -3.71 -6.50 3.07
N ALA A 141 -3.85 -7.67 2.47
CA ALA A 141 -4.31 -7.82 1.09
C ALA A 141 -5.77 -7.37 0.92
N VAL A 142 -6.65 -7.73 1.85
CA VAL A 142 -8.06 -7.29 1.84
C VAL A 142 -8.18 -5.77 1.99
N ALA A 143 -7.33 -5.16 2.83
CA ALA A 143 -7.31 -3.71 3.00
C ALA A 143 -6.72 -2.97 1.78
N ARG A 144 -5.71 -3.54 1.11
CA ARG A 144 -5.20 -3.03 -0.17
C ARG A 144 -6.27 -3.02 -1.24
N ASP A 145 -6.92 -4.17 -1.44
CA ASP A 145 -7.98 -4.37 -2.42
C ASP A 145 -9.13 -3.36 -2.24
N TRP A 146 -9.46 -3.07 -0.98
CA TRP A 146 -10.43 -2.03 -0.65
C TRP A 146 -9.95 -0.61 -1.00
N LEU A 147 -8.70 -0.27 -0.67
CA LEU A 147 -8.12 1.04 -1.03
C LEU A 147 -7.94 1.23 -2.54
N ASP A 148 -7.72 0.16 -3.29
CA ASP A 148 -7.55 0.20 -4.76
C ASP A 148 -8.88 0.49 -5.49
N GLY A 149 -10.02 0.29 -4.81
CA GLY A 149 -11.34 0.67 -5.32
C GLY A 149 -11.70 2.16 -5.13
N ILE A 150 -10.80 2.97 -4.58
CA ILE A 150 -11.02 4.40 -4.31
C ILE A 150 -10.32 5.20 -5.40
N ASP A 151 -11.04 6.12 -6.04
CA ASP A 151 -10.55 6.99 -7.10
C ASP A 151 -10.59 8.48 -6.68
N ALA A 152 -10.42 9.39 -7.63
CA ALA A 152 -10.46 10.83 -7.39
C ALA A 152 -11.87 11.39 -7.08
N ASP A 153 -12.94 10.63 -7.37
CA ASP A 153 -14.31 11.06 -7.12
C ASP A 153 -14.68 10.86 -5.64
N ALA A 154 -15.20 11.90 -4.97
CA ALA A 154 -15.61 11.81 -3.57
C ALA A 154 -16.68 10.73 -3.30
N SER A 155 -17.40 10.30 -4.32
CA SER A 155 -18.37 9.20 -4.25
C SER A 155 -17.69 7.86 -3.97
N SER A 156 -16.49 7.61 -4.50
CA SER A 156 -15.77 6.36 -4.24
C SER A 156 -15.31 6.27 -2.77
N LEU A 157 -14.84 7.38 -2.19
CA LEU A 157 -14.56 7.48 -0.75
C LEU A 157 -15.82 7.23 0.10
N THR A 158 -16.96 7.77 -0.31
CA THR A 158 -18.24 7.57 0.39
C THR A 158 -18.67 6.10 0.35
N LEU A 159 -18.56 5.46 -0.81
CA LEU A 159 -18.85 4.03 -0.98
C LEU A 159 -17.90 3.17 -0.15
N ALA A 160 -16.61 3.47 -0.17
CA ALA A 160 -15.59 2.77 0.62
C ALA A 160 -15.89 2.86 2.12
N SER A 161 -16.22 4.06 2.62
CA SER A 161 -16.61 4.28 4.02
C SER A 161 -17.85 3.47 4.41
N ASN A 162 -18.86 3.39 3.53
CA ASN A 162 -20.08 2.61 3.79
C ASN A 162 -19.84 1.10 3.78
N SER A 163 -18.80 0.63 3.08
CA SER A 163 -18.44 -0.80 2.98
C SER A 163 -17.60 -1.33 4.14
N LEU A 164 -17.14 -0.45 5.04
CA LEU A 164 -16.12 -0.77 6.06
C LEU A 164 -16.53 -1.91 7.01
N ALA A 165 -17.80 -1.97 7.41
CA ALA A 165 -18.30 -3.06 8.26
C ALA A 165 -18.19 -4.44 7.58
N GLY A 166 -18.50 -4.50 6.27
CA GLY A 166 -18.34 -5.72 5.48
C GLY A 166 -16.88 -6.06 5.24
N LEU A 167 -16.02 -5.05 5.08
CA LEU A 167 -14.57 -5.21 4.98
C LEU A 167 -13.99 -5.87 6.25
N PHE A 168 -14.35 -5.39 7.43
CA PHE A 168 -13.86 -5.99 8.68
C PHE A 168 -14.34 -7.42 8.86
N THR A 169 -15.57 -7.73 8.46
CA THR A 169 -16.05 -9.13 8.46
C THR A 169 -15.16 -10.02 7.59
N ARG A 170 -14.79 -9.57 6.39
CA ARG A 170 -13.85 -10.31 5.51
C ARG A 170 -12.47 -10.48 6.13
N ILE A 171 -11.96 -9.46 6.81
CA ILE A 171 -10.66 -9.49 7.49
C ILE A 171 -10.69 -10.52 8.62
N SER A 172 -11.70 -10.48 9.48
CA SER A 172 -11.82 -11.41 10.62
C SER A 172 -12.05 -12.85 10.16
N ASP A 173 -12.74 -13.06 9.04
CA ASP A 173 -12.99 -14.40 8.47
C ASP A 173 -11.80 -14.95 7.67
N GLY A 174 -10.74 -14.15 7.45
CA GLY A 174 -9.56 -14.55 6.66
C GLY A 174 -9.86 -14.76 5.17
N ALA A 175 -10.83 -14.03 4.61
CA ALA A 175 -11.25 -14.21 3.23
C ALA A 175 -10.17 -13.76 2.22
N VAL A 176 -9.87 -14.62 1.24
CA VAL A 176 -9.01 -14.29 0.08
C VAL A 176 -9.88 -13.63 -1.00
N THR A 177 -9.48 -12.46 -1.50
CA THR A 177 -10.13 -11.81 -2.65
C THR A 177 -9.21 -11.75 -3.87
N GLY A 178 -9.81 -11.72 -5.06
CA GLY A 178 -9.14 -11.54 -6.34
C GLY A 178 -10.09 -10.95 -7.37
N HIS A 179 -9.57 -10.13 -8.29
CA HIS A 179 -10.34 -9.58 -9.40
C HIS A 179 -10.24 -10.49 -10.61
N ALA A 180 -11.38 -10.90 -11.18
CA ALA A 180 -11.38 -11.55 -12.48
C ALA A 180 -11.10 -10.49 -13.56
N LEU A 181 -9.95 -10.57 -14.23
CA LEU A 181 -9.70 -9.83 -15.46
C LEU A 181 -10.51 -10.49 -16.60
N ASP A 182 -11.76 -10.04 -16.77
CA ASP A 182 -12.75 -10.48 -17.76
C ASP A 182 -13.25 -11.95 -17.66
N GLY A 183 -14.57 -12.11 -17.47
CA GLY A 183 -15.28 -13.40 -17.60
C GLY A 183 -15.77 -14.03 -16.29
N TYR A 184 -16.18 -15.30 -16.36
CA TYR A 184 -16.56 -16.14 -15.22
C TYR A 184 -15.40 -17.04 -14.83
N ILE A 185 -15.04 -17.07 -13.54
CA ILE A 185 -14.12 -18.08 -13.00
C ILE A 185 -14.93 -19.38 -12.79
N SER A 186 -14.63 -20.41 -13.58
CA SER A 186 -15.21 -21.75 -13.44
C SER A 186 -14.07 -22.77 -13.45
N GLY A 187 -13.96 -23.58 -12.39
CA GLY A 187 -12.95 -24.62 -12.27
C GLY A 187 -11.53 -24.12 -11.98
N ALA A 188 -11.36 -22.92 -11.43
CA ALA A 188 -10.07 -22.48 -10.90
C ALA A 188 -9.83 -23.04 -9.50
N ASP A 189 -8.62 -23.51 -9.25
CA ASP A 189 -8.17 -23.90 -7.93
C ASP A 189 -7.74 -22.66 -7.15
N VAL A 190 -8.40 -22.41 -6.01
CA VAL A 190 -8.05 -21.34 -5.08
C VAL A 190 -7.11 -21.93 -4.04
N TYR A 191 -5.90 -21.36 -3.91
CA TYR A 191 -4.91 -21.76 -2.92
C TYR A 191 -4.51 -20.54 -2.09
N VAL A 192 -4.06 -20.79 -0.86
CA VAL A 192 -3.52 -19.73 0.01
C VAL A 192 -2.05 -19.57 -0.32
N ASP A 193 -1.74 -18.55 -1.12
CA ASP A 193 -0.35 -18.15 -1.37
C ASP A 193 0.25 -17.59 -0.07
N THR A 194 0.93 -18.47 0.66
CA THR A 194 1.43 -18.21 2.00
C THR A 194 2.79 -17.51 1.93
N ASN A 195 3.49 -17.67 0.81
CA ASN A 195 4.82 -17.12 0.58
C ASN A 195 4.81 -15.86 -0.34
N GLY A 196 3.66 -15.54 -0.96
CA GLY A 196 3.45 -14.34 -1.77
C GLY A 196 4.04 -14.41 -3.18
N ASN A 197 4.34 -15.61 -3.70
CA ASN A 197 5.01 -15.79 -4.99
C ASN A 197 4.05 -15.90 -6.20
N GLY A 198 2.75 -15.98 -5.96
CA GLY A 198 1.72 -16.11 -6.99
C GLY A 198 1.69 -17.47 -7.70
N VAL A 199 2.31 -18.52 -7.14
CA VAL A 199 2.41 -19.88 -7.71
C VAL A 199 1.87 -20.91 -6.73
N ALA A 200 0.96 -21.77 -7.17
CA ALA A 200 0.41 -22.82 -6.32
C ALA A 200 1.47 -23.85 -5.93
N GLU A 201 1.81 -23.92 -4.64
CA GLU A 201 2.68 -24.97 -4.10
C GLU A 201 1.86 -26.10 -3.46
N ALA A 202 2.45 -27.30 -3.42
CA ALA A 202 1.80 -28.47 -2.82
C ALA A 202 1.52 -28.30 -1.31
N SER A 203 2.23 -27.39 -0.63
CA SER A 203 2.00 -27.00 0.75
C SER A 203 0.85 -25.99 0.95
N GLU A 204 0.35 -25.42 -0.14
CA GLU A 204 -0.59 -24.28 -0.14
C GLU A 204 -1.98 -24.65 -0.69
N GLN A 205 -2.11 -25.86 -1.23
CA GLN A 205 -3.38 -26.43 -1.66
C GLN A 205 -4.15 -26.97 -0.45
N GLN A 206 -5.42 -26.57 -0.31
CA GLN A 206 -6.36 -27.11 0.68
C GLN A 206 -7.01 -28.41 0.19
#